data_AF-A0A3M0M4J7-F1
#
_entry.id   AF-A0A3M0M4J7-F1
#
_cell.length_a   1.000
_cell.length_b   1.000
_cell.length_c   1.000
_cell.angle_alpha   90.00
_cell.angle_beta   90.00
_cell.angle_gamma   90.00
#
_symmetry.space_group_name_H-M   'P 1'
#
loop_
_entity.id
_entity.type
_entity.pdbx_description
1 polymer ?
#
loop_
_entity_poly.entity_id
_entity_poly.type
_entity_poly.pdbx_seq_one_letter_code
_entity_poly.pdbx_strand_id
1 'polypeptide(L)' 'MPQTNSAICIGERRITGASKDTPLRRFGQPDDIARLAVFLASDQAARVTGMRITDSGGFQ' A
#
# COMPACT_ATOMS: atom_id res chain seq x y z
N MET A 1 16.13 -16.69 5.13
CA MET A 1 15.78 -15.36 5.68
C MET A 1 14.28 -15.19 5.52
N PRO A 2 13.48 -15.08 6.59
CA PRO A 2 12.03 -14.96 6.45
C PRO A 2 11.72 -13.55 5.90
N GLN A 3 10.88 -13.48 4.88
CA GLN A 3 10.51 -12.22 4.25
C GLN A 3 9.63 -11.43 5.22
N THR A 4 10.11 -10.27 5.65
CA THR A 4 9.42 -9.34 6.57
C THR A 4 8.17 -8.79 5.88
N ASN A 5 7.08 -9.54 5.91
CA ASN A 5 5.77 -9.00 5.60
C ASN A 5 5.33 -8.18 6.82
N SER A 6 5.19 -6.87 6.67
CA SER A 6 4.85 -5.91 7.74
C SER A 6 3.51 -6.23 8.44
N ALA A 7 2.67 -7.08 7.84
CA ALA A 7 1.51 -7.68 8.47
C ALA A 7 1.83 -8.58 9.68
N ILE A 8 3.02 -9.20 9.74
CA ILE A 8 3.43 -10.12 10.82
C ILE A 8 3.80 -9.38 12.12
N CYS A 9 4.26 -8.13 12.04
CA CYS A 9 4.66 -7.36 13.23
C CYS A 9 3.49 -6.71 13.98
N ILE A 10 2.29 -6.71 13.42
CA ILE A 10 1.08 -6.15 14.02
C ILE A 10 0.12 -7.31 14.33
N GLY A 11 0.06 -7.72 15.60
CA GLY A 11 -0.73 -8.88 16.04
C GLY A 11 -2.17 -8.89 15.50
N GLU A 12 -2.74 -10.10 15.39
CA GLU A 12 -4.01 -10.42 14.71
C GLU A 12 -5.18 -9.47 15.04
N ARG A 13 -5.19 -8.87 16.24
CA ARG A 13 -6.24 -7.92 16.66
C ARG A 13 -6.35 -6.67 15.78
N ARG A 14 -5.30 -6.25 15.07
CA ARG A 14 -5.36 -5.08 14.16
C ARG A 14 -5.83 -5.43 12.74
N ILE A 15 -5.79 -6.71 12.35
CA ILE A 15 -6.09 -7.12 10.97
C ILE A 15 -7.57 -6.91 10.59
N THR A 16 -8.45 -7.02 11.59
CA THR A 16 -9.90 -6.87 11.41
C THR A 16 -10.36 -5.40 11.48
N GLY A 17 -9.60 -4.55 12.19
CA GLY A 17 -9.94 -3.13 12.36
C GLY A 17 -9.70 -2.32 11.08
N ALA A 18 -8.50 -2.39 10.51
CA ALA A 18 -8.16 -1.58 9.33
C ALA A 18 -8.97 -1.97 8.07
N SER A 19 -9.48 -3.21 8.03
CA SER A 19 -10.35 -3.69 6.95
C SER A 19 -11.75 -3.07 6.98
N LYS A 20 -12.18 -2.41 8.07
CA LYS A 20 -13.44 -1.64 8.12
C LYS A 20 -13.25 -0.19 7.70
N ASP A 21 -12.08 0.36 7.99
CA ASP A 21 -11.78 1.78 7.80
C ASP A 21 -11.19 2.08 6.41
N THR A 22 -10.79 1.05 5.68
CA THR A 22 -10.35 1.14 4.28
C THR A 22 -11.46 0.69 3.33
N PRO A 23 -11.84 1.47 2.32
CA PRO A 23 -12.74 1.04 1.23
C PRO A 23 -12.28 -0.25 0.55
N LEU A 24 -10.97 -0.48 0.44
CA LEU A 24 -10.40 -1.71 -0.12
C LEU A 24 -10.55 -2.95 0.78
N ARG A 25 -10.97 -2.77 2.04
CA ARG A 25 -11.26 -3.84 3.02
C ARG A 25 -10.17 -4.91 3.15
N ARG A 26 -8.93 -4.54 2.88
CA ARG A 26 -7.76 -5.39 2.99
C ARG A 26 -6.55 -4.57 3.41
N PHE A 27 -5.58 -5.23 4.03
CA PHE A 27 -4.27 -4.62 4.24
C PHE A 27 -3.55 -4.43 2.92
N GLY A 28 -2.84 -3.31 2.83
CA GLY A 28 -1.83 -3.08 1.80
C GLY A 28 -0.82 -4.22 1.82
N GLN A 29 -0.48 -4.71 0.64
CA GLN A 29 0.57 -5.70 0.44
C GLN A 29 1.82 -5.01 -0.12
N PRO A 30 3.02 -5.57 0.09
CA PRO A 30 4.26 -5.03 -0.49
C PRO A 30 4.15 -4.81 -2.01
N ASP A 31 3.43 -5.69 -2.70
CA ASP A 31 3.19 -5.60 -4.14
C ASP A 31 2.40 -4.36 -4.58
N ASP A 32 1.58 -3.76 -3.71
CA ASP A 32 0.80 -2.56 -4.06
C ASP A 32 1.75 -1.36 -4.27
N ILE A 33 2.68 -1.17 -3.34
CA ILE A 33 3.74 -0.14 -3.47
C ILE A 33 4.72 -0.49 -4.59
N ALA A 34 5.06 -1.76 -4.78
CA ALA A 34 5.95 -2.18 -5.87
C ALA A 34 5.36 -1.83 -7.24
N ARG A 35 4.07 -2.11 -7.47
CA ARG A 35 3.37 -1.74 -8.71
C ARG A 35 3.29 -0.23 -8.90
N LEU A 36 3.02 0.52 -7.83
CA LEU A 36 3.02 1.99 -7.88
C LEU A 36 4.40 2.55 -8.26
N ALA A 37 5.48 2.00 -7.67
CA ALA A 37 6.84 2.40 -8.00
C ALA A 37 7.19 2.10 -9.46
N VAL A 38 6.79 0.93 -9.98
CA VAL A 38 6.98 0.57 -11.40
C VAL A 38 6.22 1.53 -12.32
N PHE A 39 4.98 1.89 -11.98
CA PHE A 39 4.21 2.89 -12.72
C PHE A 39 4.95 4.24 -12.75
N LEU A 40 5.40 4.72 -11.59
CA LEU A 40 6.13 6.00 -11.48
C LEU A 40 7.46 6.00 -12.22
N ALA A 41 8.12 4.85 -12.36
CA ALA A 41 9.36 4.70 -13.12
C ALA A 41 9.13 4.55 -14.64
N SER A 42 7.88 4.37 -15.08
CA SER A 42 7.55 4.18 -16.50
C SER A 42 7.29 5.49 -17.24
N ASP A 43 7.36 5.46 -18.57
CA ASP A 43 7.01 6.60 -19.43
C ASP A 43 5.55 7.08 -19.24
N GLN A 44 4.67 6.23 -18.71
CA GLN A 44 3.28 6.58 -18.45
C GLN A 44 3.16 7.66 -17.35
N ALA A 45 4.16 7.76 -16.48
CA ALA A 45 4.22 8.77 -15.42
C ALA A 45 5.00 10.03 -15.83
N ALA A 46 5.31 10.24 -17.12
CA ALA A 46 6.16 11.36 -17.59
C ALA A 46 5.71 12.77 -17.17
N ARG A 47 4.43 12.94 -16.81
CA ARG A 47 3.87 14.22 -16.34
C ARG A 47 3.53 14.26 -14.86
N VAL A 48 3.83 13.19 -14.10
CA VAL A 48 3.58 13.09 -12.67
C VAL A 48 4.82 13.57 -11.93
N THR A 49 4.82 14.83 -11.49
CA THR A 49 5.95 15.44 -10.77
C THR A 49 5.47 16.39 -9.66
N GLY A 50 6.28 16.58 -8.63
CA GLY A 50 6.02 17.52 -7.52
C GLY A 50 4.87 17.12 -6.58
N MET A 51 4.32 15.91 -6.71
CA MET A 51 3.17 15.46 -5.95
C MET A 51 3.51 14.29 -5.01
N ARG A 52 2.75 14.20 -3.92
CA ARG A 52 2.78 13.08 -2.97
C ARG A 52 1.63 12.13 -3.28
N ILE A 53 1.94 10.87 -3.59
CA ILE A 53 0.94 9.81 -3.78
C ILE A 53 0.86 8.98 -2.52
N THR A 54 -0.35 8.79 -2.02
CA THR A 54 -0.63 7.95 -0.84
C THR A 54 -1.42 6.73 -1.28
N ASP A 55 -0.83 5.54 -1.13
CA ASP A 55 -1.53 4.26 -1.29
C ASP A 55 -2.01 3.77 0.09
N SER A 56 -3.16 4.30 0.52
CA SER A 56 -3.75 4.00 1.83
C SER A 56 -4.94 3.04 1.74
N GLY A 57 -5.20 2.47 0.57
CA GLY A 57 -6.40 1.66 0.35
C GLY A 57 -7.72 2.43 0.52
N GLY A 58 -7.69 3.76 0.40
CA GLY A 58 -8.83 4.67 0.56
C GLY A 58 -9.07 5.15 1.99
N PHE A 59 -8.13 4.91 2.90
CA PHE A 59 -8.13 5.54 4.23
C PHE A 59 -7.67 7.01 4.11
N GLN A 60 -8.44 7.95 4.65
CA GLN A 60 -8.11 9.38 4.71
C GLN A 60 -8.07 9.88 6.14
#